data_AF-A0A7Y4SV92-F1
#
_entry.id   AF-A0A7Y4SV92-F1
#
_cell.length_a   1.000
_cell.length_b   1.000
_cell.length_c   1.000
_cell.angle_alpha   90.00
_cell.angle_beta   90.00
_cell.angle_gamma   90.00
#
_symmetry.space_group_name_H-M   'P 1'
#
loop_
_entity.id
_entity.type
_entity.pdbx_description
1 polymer ?
#
loop_
_entity_poly.entity_id
_entity_poly.type
_entity_poly.pdbx_seq_one_letter_code
_entity_poly.pdbx_strand_id
1 'polypeptide(L)' 'MLVLSARPFRSVVLDACEGKAVVSKRFHHPNPLLACFYGARARREFAALAALERAGLPVPHPLEIRSTGTGWEIRLAAV' A
#
# COMPACT_ATOMS: atom_id res chain seq x y z
N MET A 1 12.49 5.07 -7.65
CA MET A 1 11.42 4.07 -7.71
C MET A 1 11.99 2.73 -8.18
N LEU A 2 11.99 1.71 -7.31
CA LEU A 2 12.39 0.33 -7.62
C LEU A 2 11.17 -0.58 -7.48
N VAL A 3 10.84 -1.38 -8.49
CA VAL A 3 9.74 -2.34 -8.39
C VAL A 3 10.25 -3.62 -7.71
N LEU A 4 9.70 -3.91 -6.52
CA LEU A 4 10.04 -5.12 -5.76
C LEU A 4 9.21 -6.33 -6.22
N SER A 5 7.96 -6.10 -6.63
CA SER A 5 7.06 -7.14 -7.13
C SER A 5 5.98 -6.54 -8.03
N ALA A 6 5.63 -7.22 -9.11
CA ALA A 6 4.53 -6.84 -9.98
C ALA A 6 3.65 -8.07 -10.30
N ARG A 7 2.35 -7.92 -10.07
CA ARG A 7 1.28 -8.85 -10.42
C ARG A 7 0.21 -8.07 -11.21
N PRO A 8 -0.67 -8.74 -11.98
CA PRO A 8 -1.58 -8.08 -12.93
C PRO A 8 -2.37 -6.89 -12.35
N PHE A 9 -2.68 -6.91 -11.05
CA PHE A 9 -3.49 -5.88 -10.38
C PHE A 9 -2.89 -5.39 -9.07
N ARG A 10 -1.61 -5.70 -8.84
CA ARG A 10 -0.91 -5.34 -7.61
C ARG A 10 0.57 -5.18 -7.87
N SER A 11 1.14 -4.07 -7.44
CA SER A 11 2.58 -3.87 -7.43
C SER A 11 3.07 -3.49 -6.04
N VAL A 12 4.31 -3.86 -5.75
CA VAL A 12 5.05 -3.44 -4.56
C VAL A 12 6.27 -2.70 -5.05
N VAL A 13 6.43 -1.48 -4.58
CA VAL A 13 7.41 -0.53 -5.09
C VAL A 13 8.16 0.06 -3.89
N LEU A 14 9.47 0.20 -4.01
CA LEU A 14 10.31 0.94 -3.08
C LEU A 14 10.57 2.33 -3.66
N ASP A 15 10.25 3.35 -2.88
CA ASP A 15 10.42 4.76 -3.21
C ASP A 15 11.21 5.49 -2.12
N ALA A 16 11.76 6.66 -2.47
CA ALA A 16 12.33 7.59 -1.51
C ALA A 16 11.41 8.80 -1.41
N CYS A 17 10.93 9.11 -0.21
CA CYS A 17 10.07 10.24 0.08
C CYS A 17 10.69 11.03 1.24
N GLU A 18 11.05 12.29 0.99
CA GLU A 18 11.68 13.18 1.98
C GLU A 18 12.93 12.57 2.64
N GLY A 19 13.75 11.88 1.84
CA GLY A 19 14.98 11.23 2.33
C GLY A 19 14.75 9.92 3.09
N LYS A 20 13.51 9.46 3.24
CA LYS A 20 13.16 8.17 3.87
C LYS A 20 12.74 7.15 2.82
N ALA A 21 13.15 5.90 3.01
CA ALA A 21 12.71 4.81 2.17
C ALA A 21 11.27 4.40 2.53
N VAL A 22 10.43 4.21 1.52
CA VAL A 22 8.99 3.94 1.65
C VAL A 22 8.63 2.78 0.73
N VAL A 23 7.99 1.75 1.27
CA VAL A 23 7.38 0.68 0.48
C VAL A 23 5.93 1.04 0.17
N SER A 24 5.61 1.16 -1.11
CA SER A 24 4.27 1.39 -1.63
C SER A 24 3.67 0.09 -2.18
N LYS A 25 2.58 -0.37 -1.58
CA LYS A 25 1.72 -1.42 -2.14
C LYS A 25 0.60 -0.76 -2.93
N ARG A 26 0.63 -0.93 -4.25
CA ARG A 26 -0.36 -0.38 -5.18
C ARG A 26 -1.33 -1.47 -5.60
N PHE A 27 -2.61 -1.16 -5.55
CA PHE A 27 -3.70 -2.00 -6.04
C PHE A 27 -4.36 -1.26 -7.20
N HIS A 28 -4.33 -1.85 -8.39
CA HIS A 28 -4.74 -1.17 -9.62
C HIS A 28 -5.55 -2.10 -10.51
N HIS A 29 -6.47 -1.54 -11.28
CA HIS A 29 -7.24 -2.30 -12.26
C HIS A 29 -7.53 -1.42 -13.49
N PRO A 30 -7.47 -1.97 -14.72
CA PRO A 30 -7.83 -1.20 -15.91
C PRO A 30 -9.32 -0.80 -15.92
N ASN A 31 -10.19 -1.62 -15.34
CA ASN A 31 -11.60 -1.29 -15.11
C ASN A 31 -11.78 -0.51 -13.78
N PRO A 32 -12.27 0.75 -13.80
CA PRO A 32 -12.46 1.58 -12.61
C PRO A 32 -13.42 1.02 -11.57
N LEU A 33 -14.49 0.34 -11.99
CA LEU A 33 -15.47 -0.26 -11.08
C LEU A 33 -14.81 -1.38 -10.26
N LEU A 34 -13.95 -2.16 -10.90
CA LEU A 34 -13.17 -3.20 -10.23
C LEU A 34 -12.06 -2.62 -9.33
N ALA A 35 -11.51 -1.46 -9.69
CA ALA A 35 -10.57 -0.73 -8.85
C ALA A 35 -11.19 -0.24 -7.52
N CYS A 36 -12.49 0.09 -7.51
CA CYS A 36 -13.21 0.46 -6.28
C CYS A 36 -13.23 -0.67 -5.25
N PHE A 37 -13.39 -1.93 -5.68
CA PHE A 37 -13.33 -3.08 -4.78
C PHE A 37 -11.95 -3.28 -4.16
N TYR A 38 -10.88 -2.86 -4.83
CA TYR A 38 -9.55 -2.83 -4.24
C TYR A 38 -9.38 -1.77 -3.16
N GLY A 39 -10.20 -0.72 -3.14
CA GLY A 39 -10.21 0.25 -2.05
C GLY A 39 -10.63 -0.37 -0.72
N ALA A 40 -11.66 -1.22 -0.73
CA ALA A 40 -12.06 -1.96 0.47
C ALA A 40 -10.95 -2.90 0.95
N ARG A 41 -10.26 -3.57 0.02
CA ARG A 41 -9.11 -4.41 0.34
C ARG A 41 -7.96 -3.61 0.95
N ALA A 42 -7.59 -2.48 0.34
CA ALA A 42 -6.51 -1.64 0.80
C ALA A 42 -6.81 -1.08 2.20
N ARG A 43 -8.04 -0.60 2.44
CA ARG A 43 -8.47 -0.11 3.76
C ARG A 43 -8.41 -1.19 4.84
N ARG A 44 -8.85 -2.41 4.53
CA ARG A 44 -8.77 -3.55 5.46
C ARG A 44 -7.32 -3.91 5.80
N GLU A 45 -6.44 -3.95 4.80
CA GLU A 45 -5.01 -4.25 5.02
C GLU A 45 -4.33 -3.15 5.85
N PHE A 46 -4.58 -1.87 5.56
CA PHE A 46 -4.08 -0.75 6.36
C PHE A 46 -4.56 -0.80 7.81
N ALA A 47 -5.87 -1.00 8.02
CA ALA A 47 -6.46 -1.09 9.35
C ALA A 47 -5.90 -2.28 10.16
N ALA A 48 -5.67 -3.42 9.51
CA ALA A 48 -5.05 -4.58 10.13
C ALA A 48 -3.61 -4.27 10.55
N LEU A 49 -2.79 -3.66 9.69
CA LEU A 49 -1.42 -3.27 10.02
C LEU A 49 -1.39 -2.30 11.21
N ALA A 50 -2.23 -1.26 11.21
CA ALA A 50 -2.31 -0.30 12.30
C ALA A 50 -2.79 -0.93 13.62
N ALA A 51 -3.67 -1.94 13.55
CA ALA A 51 -4.11 -2.68 14.74
C ALA A 51 -2.98 -3.56 15.30
N LEU A 52 -2.26 -4.28 14.43
CA LEU A 52 -1.15 -5.16 14.83
C LEU A 52 0.02 -4.35 15.40
N GLU A 53 0.36 -3.21 14.79
CA GLU A 53 1.39 -2.31 15.30
C GLU A 53 1.04 -1.76 16.69
N ARG A 54 -0.20 -1.30 16.90
CA ARG A 54 -0.66 -0.85 18.22
C ARG A 54 -0.63 -1.96 19.27
N ALA A 55 -0.76 -3.21 18.84
CA ALA A 55 -0.60 -4.37 19.72
C ALA A 55 0.87 -4.73 20.00
N GLY A 56 1.83 -3.95 19.49
CA GLY A 56 3.28 -4.17 19.68
C GLY A 56 3.87 -5.26 18.80
N LEU A 57 3.15 -5.72 17.77
CA LEU A 57 3.65 -6.77 16.88
C LEU A 57 4.60 -6.19 15.83
N PRO A 58 5.65 -6.93 15.43
CA PRO A 58 6.60 -6.49 14.42
C PRO A 58 5.96 -6.57 13.03
N VAL A 59 5.34 -5.48 12.61
CA VAL A 59 4.75 -5.29 11.28
C VAL A 59 5.35 -4.05 10.61
N PRO A 60 5.32 -3.96 9.27
CA PRO A 60 5.73 -2.74 8.58
C PRO A 60 4.87 -1.55 9.03
N HIS A 61 5.51 -0.46 9.46
CA HIS A 61 4.82 0.72 9.96
C HIS A 61 3.93 1.34 8.86
N PRO A 62 2.60 1.38 9.04
CA PRO A 62 1.69 1.96 8.07
C PRO A 62 1.72 3.49 8.14
N LEU A 63 2.09 4.14 7.03
CA LEU A 63 2.19 5.60 6.95
C LEU A 63 0.88 6.22 6.49
N GLU A 64 0.37 5.78 5.33
CA GLU A 64 -0.87 6.31 4.77
C GLU A 64 -1.56 5.32 3.82
N ILE A 65 -2.84 5.58 3.57
CA ILE A 65 -3.62 4.97 2.49
C ILE A 65 -4.26 6.08 1.68
N ARG A 66 -4.20 5.97 0.34
CA ARG A 66 -4.78 6.96 -0.57
C ARG A 66 -5.36 6.35 -1.82
N SER A 67 -6.37 7.03 -2.38
CA SER A 67 -6.85 6.76 -3.73
C SER A 67 -5.91 7.41 -4.74
N THR A 68 -5.67 6.74 -5.86
CA THR A 68 -4.94 7.27 -7.01
C THR A 68 -5.86 7.25 -8.22
N GLY A 69 -5.48 7.92 -9.32
CA GLY A 69 -6.25 7.87 -10.57
C GLY A 69 -6.40 6.47 -11.16
N THR A 70 -5.59 5.51 -10.72
CA THR A 70 -5.54 4.13 -11.24
C THR A 70 -5.89 3.06 -10.19
N GLY A 71 -6.27 3.46 -8.97
CA GLY A 71 -6.64 2.54 -7.91
C GLY A 71 -6.33 3.07 -6.50
N TRP A 72 -5.67 2.26 -5.68
CA TRP A 72 -5.38 2.55 -4.27
C TRP A 72 -3.93 2.23 -3.93
N GLU A 73 -3.34 3.00 -3.02
CA GLU A 73 -1.97 2.81 -2.54
C GLU A 73 -1.94 2.78 -1.01
N ILE A 74 -1.19 1.82 -0.45
CA ILE A 74 -0.77 1.80 0.95
C ILE A 74 0.71 2.10 0.99
N ARG A 75 1.12 3.08 1.79
CA ARG A 75 2.53 3.39 2.05
C ARG A 75 2.95 2.88 3.41
N LEU A 76 4.11 2.27 3.45
CA LEU A 76 4.72 1.66 4.62
C LEU A 76 6.14 2.20 4.77
N ALA A 77 6.63 2.38 5.99
CA ALA A 77 8.06 2.66 6.18
C ALA A 77 8.87 1.46 5.66
N ALA A 78 9.91 1.73 4.86
CA ALA A 78 10.96 0.75 4.64
C ALA A 78 11.91 0.87 5.83
N VAL A 79 12.03 -0.20 6.61
CA VAL A 79 12.92 -0.30 7.78
C VAL A 79 14.36 0.04 7.42
#